data_AF-C9S8K0-F1
#
_entry.id   AF-C9S8K0-F1
#
_cell.length_a   1.000
_cell.length_b   1.000
_cell.length_c   1.000
_cell.angle_alpha   90.00
_cell.angle_beta   90.00
_cell.angle_gamma   90.00
#
_symmetry.space_group_name_H-M   'P 1'
#
loop_
_entity.id
_entity.type
_entity.pdbx_description
1 polymer ?
#
loop_
_entity_poly.entity_id
_entity_poly.type
_entity_poly.pdbx_seq_one_letter_code
_entity_poly.pdbx_strand_id
1 'polypeptide(L)'
;MQTDPNWTNFLYNAKTNRLELLDFGASREYPDTFVKQYVQLLAAASRSDRETVKSLSESLGYLTGHESRVMVDAHIKSVLTLAEPFLASAPEVYDFKDQSITERVKALIPVMLAERLAPPPEETYSLHRKLSGAFLLCAKMESKVRCKGMFEESLKKNGFM
;
A
#
# COMPACT_ATOMS: atom_id res chain seq x y z
N MET A 1 -6.45 -0.15 -12.73
CA MET A 1 -6.13 0.91 -11.74
C MET A 1 -5.27 1.98 -12.38
N GLN A 2 -5.60 3.26 -12.19
CA GLN A 2 -4.75 4.38 -12.64
C GLN A 2 -3.50 4.47 -11.76
N THR A 3 -2.33 4.39 -12.40
CA THR A 3 -1.02 4.38 -11.71
C THR A 3 -0.34 5.75 -11.69
N ASP A 4 -0.85 6.70 -12.48
CA ASP A 4 -0.40 8.09 -12.46
C ASP A 4 -0.69 8.74 -11.08
N PRO A 5 0.33 9.29 -10.40
CA PRO A 5 0.14 10.01 -9.14
C PRO A 5 -0.40 11.43 -9.31
N ASN A 6 -0.63 11.94 -10.54
CA ASN A 6 -1.03 13.33 -10.74
C ASN A 6 -2.43 13.65 -10.17
N TRP A 7 -2.45 14.42 -9.07
CA TRP A 7 -3.69 14.83 -8.42
C TRP A 7 -4.50 15.87 -9.18
N THR A 8 -3.92 16.56 -10.17
CA THR A 8 -4.67 17.51 -11.01
C THR A 8 -5.67 16.83 -11.94
N ASN A 9 -5.62 15.49 -12.03
CA ASN A 9 -6.59 14.68 -12.78
C ASN A 9 -7.95 14.57 -12.06
N PHE A 10 -8.07 15.11 -10.84
CA PHE A 10 -9.28 15.12 -10.04
C PHE A 10 -9.75 16.56 -9.82
N LEU A 11 -11.01 16.84 -10.17
CA LEU A 11 -11.65 18.14 -9.92
C LEU A 11 -12.79 17.96 -8.93
N TYR A 12 -12.75 18.68 -7.80
CA TYR A 12 -13.86 18.68 -6.86
C TYR A 12 -14.93 19.68 -7.29
N ASN A 13 -16.12 19.17 -7.64
CA ASN A 13 -17.28 19.98 -7.95
C ASN A 13 -18.11 20.22 -6.68
N ALA A 14 -17.93 21.41 -6.09
CA ALA A 14 -18.63 21.80 -4.87
C ALA A 14 -20.15 21.94 -5.03
N LYS A 15 -20.67 22.18 -6.24
CA LYS A 15 -22.11 22.31 -6.49
C LYS A 15 -22.82 20.96 -6.41
N THR A 16 -22.18 19.91 -6.89
CA THR A 16 -22.74 18.54 -6.93
C THR A 16 -22.20 17.65 -5.81
N ASN A 17 -21.20 18.13 -5.06
CA ASN A 17 -20.46 17.37 -4.07
C ASN A 17 -19.89 16.06 -4.65
N ARG A 18 -19.26 16.17 -5.84
CA ARG A 18 -18.68 15.03 -6.56
C ARG A 18 -17.24 15.33 -6.98
N LEU A 19 -16.47 14.26 -7.10
CA LEU A 19 -15.15 14.30 -7.72
C LEU A 19 -15.29 13.94 -9.19
N GLU A 20 -14.87 14.85 -10.06
CA GLU A 20 -14.81 14.65 -11.52
C GLU A 20 -13.44 14.10 -11.88
N LEU A 21 -13.43 13.02 -12.68
CA LEU A 21 -12.22 12.32 -13.11
C LEU A 21 -11.89 12.77 -14.54
N LEU A 22 -10.79 13.51 -14.69
CA LEU A 22 -10.43 14.15 -15.96
C LEU A 22 -9.56 13.28 -16.85
N ASP A 23 -8.76 12.38 -16.25
CA ASP A 23 -7.77 11.57 -16.96
C ASP A 23 -7.77 10.13 -16.45
N PHE A 24 -7.75 9.18 -17.39
CA PHE A 24 -7.65 7.74 -17.16
C PHE A 24 -6.40 7.13 -17.82
N GLY A 25 -5.47 7.96 -18.30
CA GLY A 25 -4.16 7.58 -18.81
C GLY A 25 -3.34 6.81 -17.77
N ALA A 26 -2.40 6.00 -18.24
CA ALA A 26 -1.59 5.09 -17.40
C ALA A 26 -2.43 4.14 -16.51
N SER A 27 -3.65 3.83 -16.94
CA SER A 27 -4.45 2.74 -16.37
C SER A 27 -3.84 1.39 -16.73
N ARG A 28 -3.66 0.55 -15.72
CA ARG A 28 -3.16 -0.81 -15.87
C ARG A 28 -4.18 -1.82 -15.37
N GLU A 29 -4.31 -2.93 -16.08
CA GLU A 29 -5.02 -4.11 -15.57
C GLU A 29 -4.08 -4.92 -14.67
N TYR A 30 -4.67 -5.60 -13.71
CA TYR A 30 -3.95 -6.48 -12.79
C TYR A 30 -4.66 -7.83 -12.76
N PRO A 31 -3.93 -8.95 -12.86
CA PRO A 31 -4.52 -10.27 -12.72
C PRO A 31 -5.19 -10.44 -11.35
N ASP A 32 -6.37 -11.06 -11.32
CA ASP A 32 -7.11 -11.31 -10.08
C ASP A 32 -6.30 -12.07 -9.04
N THR A 33 -5.46 -13.01 -9.47
CA THR A 33 -4.57 -13.79 -8.60
C THR A 33 -3.61 -12.89 -7.85
N PHE A 34 -2.99 -11.95 -8.56
CA PHE A 34 -2.06 -10.98 -7.98
C PHE A 34 -2.79 -10.01 -7.04
N VAL A 35 -3.96 -9.50 -7.42
CA VAL A 35 -4.77 -8.63 -6.54
C VAL A 35 -5.16 -9.36 -5.25
N LYS A 36 -5.58 -10.63 -5.34
CA LYS A 36 -5.92 -11.46 -4.18
C LYS A 36 -4.73 -11.62 -3.23
N GLN A 37 -3.57 -12.02 -3.74
CA GLN A 37 -2.37 -12.18 -2.92
C GLN A 37 -1.90 -10.87 -2.30
N TYR A 38 -2.00 -9.76 -3.03
CA TYR A 38 -1.66 -8.43 -2.52
C TYR A 38 -2.59 -7.99 -1.37
N VAL A 39 -3.90 -8.23 -1.49
CA VAL A 39 -4.86 -7.95 -0.42
C VAL A 39 -4.59 -8.84 0.80
N GLN A 40 -4.29 -10.12 0.59
CA GLN A 40 -3.89 -11.04 1.66
C GLN A 40 -2.61 -10.58 2.37
N LEU A 41 -1.63 -10.05 1.61
CA LEU A 41 -0.39 -9.50 2.16
C LEU A 41 -0.68 -8.31 3.08
N LEU A 42 -1.50 -7.36 2.64
CA LEU A 42 -1.90 -6.21 3.46
C LEU A 42 -2.73 -6.64 4.68
N ALA A 43 -3.58 -7.65 4.55
CA ALA A 43 -4.35 -8.18 5.67
C ALA A 43 -3.46 -8.91 6.69
N ALA A 44 -2.43 -9.63 6.25
CA ALA A 44 -1.43 -10.21 7.14
C ALA A 44 -0.64 -9.12 7.85
N ALA A 45 -0.24 -8.08 7.12
CA ALA A 45 0.48 -6.94 7.67
C ALA A 45 -0.36 -6.15 8.69
N SER A 46 -1.68 -6.00 8.47
CA SER A 46 -2.59 -5.35 9.41
C SER A 46 -2.82 -6.16 10.71
N ARG A 47 -2.39 -7.43 10.73
CA ARG A 47 -2.34 -8.29 11.92
C ARG A 47 -0.93 -8.43 12.49
N SER A 48 0.05 -7.71 11.95
CA SER A 48 1.48 -7.84 12.29
C SER A 48 2.04 -9.26 12.11
N ASP A 49 1.44 -10.05 11.21
CA ASP A 49 1.84 -11.44 10.94
C ASP A 49 3.05 -11.48 10.00
N ARG A 50 4.25 -11.41 10.58
CA ARG A 50 5.53 -11.37 9.85
C ARG A 50 5.77 -12.59 8.97
N GLU A 51 5.40 -13.77 9.45
CA GLU A 51 5.64 -15.03 8.73
C GLU A 51 4.76 -15.12 7.48
N THR A 52 3.47 -14.82 7.61
CA THR A 52 2.58 -14.76 6.45
C THR A 52 2.98 -13.63 5.49
N VAL A 53 3.44 -12.47 5.99
CA VAL A 53 3.97 -11.39 5.15
C VAL A 53 5.18 -11.87 4.34
N LYS A 54 6.12 -12.60 4.95
CA LYS A 54 7.28 -13.18 4.24
C LYS A 54 6.83 -14.15 3.17
N SER A 55 6.01 -15.14 3.52
CA SER A 55 5.55 -16.19 2.59
C SER A 55 4.77 -15.63 1.40
N LEU A 56 3.88 -14.65 1.62
CA LEU A 56 3.15 -13.98 0.54
C LEU A 56 4.07 -13.10 -0.31
N SER A 57 5.07 -12.46 0.31
CA SER A 57 6.06 -11.67 -0.42
C SER A 57 6.93 -12.52 -1.35
N GLU A 58 7.27 -13.75 -0.94
CA GLU A 58 7.93 -14.73 -1.82
C GLU A 58 7.00 -15.17 -2.96
N SER A 59 5.74 -15.47 -2.64
CA SER A 59 4.73 -15.86 -3.63
C SER A 59 4.43 -14.77 -4.66
N LEU A 60 4.49 -13.50 -4.25
CA LEU A 60 4.33 -12.32 -5.10
C LEU A 60 5.61 -11.95 -5.86
N GLY A 61 6.73 -12.64 -5.62
CA GLY A 61 8.02 -12.38 -6.25
C GLY A 61 8.74 -11.12 -5.72
N TYR A 62 8.36 -10.61 -4.55
CA TYR A 62 9.05 -9.48 -3.90
C TYR A 62 10.36 -9.95 -3.24
N LEU A 63 10.37 -11.20 -2.81
CA LEU A 63 11.52 -11.93 -2.29
C LEU A 63 11.68 -13.22 -3.10
N THR A 64 12.91 -13.65 -3.31
CA THR A 64 13.24 -14.95 -3.93
C THR A 64 13.28 -16.08 -2.91
N GLY A 65 13.26 -15.76 -1.61
CA GLY A 65 13.41 -16.70 -0.50
C GLY A 65 14.86 -16.99 -0.11
N HIS A 66 15.82 -16.40 -0.84
CA HIS A 66 17.26 -16.61 -0.64
C HIS A 66 17.98 -15.33 -0.18
N GLU A 67 17.24 -14.24 0.03
CA GLU A 67 17.77 -12.96 0.49
C GLU A 67 18.45 -13.04 1.86
N SER A 68 19.37 -12.10 2.11
CA SER A 68 19.92 -11.91 3.44
C SER A 68 18.82 -11.57 4.46
N ARG A 69 19.07 -11.90 5.73
CA ARG A 69 18.14 -11.53 6.81
C ARG A 69 17.88 -10.02 6.86
N VAL A 70 18.90 -9.21 6.53
CA VAL A 70 18.80 -7.75 6.47
C VAL A 70 17.76 -7.30 5.44
N MET A 71 17.78 -7.88 4.25
CA MET A 71 16.80 -7.60 3.19
C MET A 71 15.39 -8.05 3.58
N VAL A 72 15.24 -9.27 4.10
CA VAL A 72 13.94 -9.80 4.54
C VAL A 72 13.34 -8.92 5.64
N ASP A 73 14.14 -8.55 6.64
CA ASP A 73 13.67 -7.70 7.73
C ASP A 73 13.32 -6.28 7.26
N ALA A 74 14.10 -5.70 6.34
CA ALA A 74 13.80 -4.40 5.75
C ALA A 74 12.49 -4.43 4.93
N HIS A 75 12.31 -5.47 4.11
CA HIS A 75 11.10 -5.66 3.31
C HIS A 75 9.86 -5.82 4.19
N ILE A 76 9.87 -6.76 5.14
CA ILE A 76 8.75 -6.99 6.06
C ILE A 76 8.43 -5.71 6.83
N LYS A 77 9.45 -5.00 7.33
CA LYS A 77 9.26 -3.73 8.03
C LYS A 77 8.60 -2.68 7.15
N SER A 78 8.93 -2.61 5.86
CA SER A 78 8.30 -1.67 4.92
C SER A 78 6.80 -1.96 4.73
N VAL A 79 6.44 -3.24 4.57
CA VAL A 79 5.04 -3.67 4.39
C VAL A 79 4.23 -3.45 5.67
N LEU A 80 4.79 -3.79 6.84
CA LEU A 80 4.15 -3.53 8.13
C LEU A 80 3.94 -2.03 8.36
N THR A 81 4.92 -1.19 8.02
CA THR A 81 4.81 0.26 8.14
C THR A 81 3.68 0.81 7.26
N LEU A 82 3.54 0.32 6.04
CA LEU A 82 2.44 0.70 5.14
C LEU A 82 1.06 0.30 5.68
N ALA A 83 0.99 -0.79 6.44
CA ALA A 83 -0.27 -1.32 6.98
C ALA A 83 -0.70 -0.68 8.30
N GLU A 84 0.09 0.21 8.89
CA GLU A 84 -0.22 0.84 10.19
C GLU A 84 -1.60 1.48 10.30
N PRO A 85 -2.11 2.22 9.29
CA PRO A 85 -3.47 2.79 9.35
C PRO A 85 -4.58 1.74 9.38
N PHE A 86 -4.27 0.49 9.09
CA PHE A 86 -5.21 -0.63 9.00
C PHE A 86 -5.14 -1.56 10.21
N LEU A 87 -4.19 -1.35 11.13
CA LEU A 87 -4.07 -2.17 12.34
C LEU A 87 -5.34 -2.11 13.18
N ALA A 88 -5.69 -3.20 13.86
CA ALA A 88 -6.80 -3.21 14.81
C ALA A 88 -6.61 -2.15 15.94
N SER A 89 -5.35 -1.97 16.36
CA SER A 89 -4.91 -0.98 17.34
C SER A 89 -4.82 0.45 16.78
N ALA A 90 -4.97 0.66 15.47
CA ALA A 90 -4.96 1.99 14.90
C ALA A 90 -6.18 2.80 15.41
N PRO A 91 -6.03 4.12 15.58
CA PRO A 91 -7.14 5.01 15.87
C PRO A 91 -8.29 4.79 14.89
N GLU A 92 -9.53 4.91 15.37
CA GLU A 92 -10.71 4.77 14.51
C GLU A 92 -10.70 5.76 13.34
N VAL A 93 -10.19 6.96 13.60
CA VAL A 93 -9.91 7.99 12.60
C VAL A 93 -8.40 8.23 12.59
N TYR A 94 -7.75 7.85 11.50
CA TYR A 94 -6.32 8.07 11.30
C TYR A 94 -6.09 9.49 10.79
N ASP A 95 -5.24 10.26 11.48
CA ASP A 95 -4.86 11.61 11.11
C ASP A 95 -3.59 11.59 10.25
N PHE A 96 -3.70 12.07 9.00
CA PHE A 96 -2.57 12.09 8.07
C PHE A 96 -1.67 13.32 8.19
N LYS A 97 -2.05 14.34 8.98
CA LYS A 97 -1.32 15.62 9.06
C LYS A 97 0.17 15.45 9.37
N ASP A 98 0.49 14.64 10.39
CA ASP A 98 1.86 14.41 10.86
C ASP A 98 2.32 12.96 10.58
N GLN A 99 1.76 12.31 9.57
CA GLN A 99 2.09 10.93 9.26
C GLN A 99 3.55 10.79 8.82
N SER A 100 4.24 9.76 9.32
CA SER A 100 5.64 9.45 8.99
C SER A 100 5.81 8.17 8.17
N ILE A 101 4.71 7.53 7.74
CA ILE A 101 4.69 6.24 7.04
C ILE A 101 5.56 6.33 5.78
N THR A 102 5.31 7.32 4.93
CA THR A 102 6.02 7.43 3.65
C THR A 102 7.53 7.61 3.84
N GLU A 103 7.94 8.45 4.79
CA GLU A 103 9.37 8.68 5.07
C GLU A 103 10.04 7.44 5.68
N ARG A 104 9.36 6.73 6.58
CA ARG A 104 9.90 5.48 7.14
C ARG A 104 10.02 4.37 6.11
N VAL A 105 9.09 4.28 5.16
CA VAL A 105 9.20 3.35 4.02
C VAL A 105 10.36 3.74 3.11
N LYS A 106 10.48 5.04 2.77
CA LYS A 106 11.59 5.55 1.95
C LYS A 106 12.95 5.26 2.57
N ALA A 107 13.09 5.37 3.89
CA ALA A 107 14.33 5.09 4.61
C ALA A 107 14.80 3.62 4.47
N LEU A 108 13.91 2.69 4.12
CA LEU A 108 14.24 1.28 3.91
C LEU A 108 14.65 0.98 2.46
N ILE A 109 14.32 1.86 1.51
CA ILE A 109 14.60 1.64 0.07
C ILE A 109 16.08 1.42 -0.22
N PRO A 110 17.04 2.21 0.33
CA PRO A 110 18.46 2.00 0.04
C PRO A 110 18.95 0.59 0.42
N VAL A 111 18.53 0.09 1.59
CA VAL A 111 18.85 -1.28 2.03
C VAL A 111 18.23 -2.30 1.08
N MET A 112 16.95 -2.11 0.72
CA MET A 112 16.27 -3.03 -0.18
C MET A 112 16.89 -3.08 -1.58
N LEU A 113 17.38 -1.94 -2.09
CA LEU A 113 18.04 -1.90 -3.40
C LEU A 113 19.43 -2.51 -3.37
N ALA A 114 20.17 -2.36 -2.27
CA ALA A 114 21.51 -2.92 -2.11
C ALA A 114 21.50 -4.44 -1.93
N GLU A 115 20.51 -4.97 -1.23
CA GLU A 115 20.50 -6.38 -0.78
C GLU A 115 19.55 -7.29 -1.58
N ARG A 116 18.70 -6.75 -2.46
CA ARG A 116 17.80 -7.57 -3.29
C ARG A 116 18.58 -8.48 -4.24
N LEU A 117 18.11 -9.71 -4.40
CA LEU A 117 18.67 -10.67 -5.36
C LEU A 117 18.05 -10.56 -6.76
N ALA A 118 16.80 -10.10 -6.84
CA ALA A 118 16.09 -9.91 -8.09
C ALA A 118 15.22 -8.64 -8.04
N PRO A 119 14.94 -8.00 -9.20
CA PRO A 119 13.93 -6.96 -9.25
C PRO A 119 12.53 -7.57 -9.03
N PRO A 120 11.64 -6.93 -8.25
CA PRO A 120 10.25 -7.37 -8.14
C PRO A 120 9.49 -7.21 -9.47
N PRO A 121 8.36 -7.92 -9.65
CA PRO A 121 7.50 -7.80 -10.83
C PRO A 121 7.04 -6.36 -11.09
N GLU A 122 6.78 -6.02 -12.36
CA GLU A 122 6.42 -4.65 -12.77
C GLU A 122 5.13 -4.16 -12.09
N GLU A 123 4.19 -5.06 -11.85
CA GLU A 123 2.91 -4.85 -11.16
C GLU A 123 3.13 -4.30 -9.74
N THR A 124 4.18 -4.76 -9.07
CA THR A 124 4.55 -4.41 -7.68
C THR A 124 4.82 -2.93 -7.52
N TYR A 125 5.66 -2.36 -8.39
CA TYR A 125 6.10 -0.98 -8.29
C TYR A 125 4.91 -0.02 -8.39
N SER A 126 3.87 -0.41 -9.11
CA SER A 126 2.73 0.46 -9.40
C SER A 126 1.74 0.53 -8.24
N LEU A 127 1.57 -0.56 -7.45
CA LEU A 127 0.64 -0.57 -6.31
C LEU A 127 1.19 0.10 -5.06
N HIS A 128 2.43 -0.19 -4.66
CA HIS A 128 3.04 0.50 -3.52
C HIS A 128 3.13 2.01 -3.75
N ARG A 129 3.44 2.43 -5.00
CA ARG A 129 3.40 3.83 -5.40
C ARG A 129 1.98 4.41 -5.34
N LYS A 130 0.96 3.66 -5.77
CA LYS A 130 -0.43 4.15 -5.70
C LYS A 130 -0.90 4.35 -4.27
N LEU A 131 -0.66 3.40 -3.38
CA LEU A 131 -1.03 3.52 -1.96
C LEU A 131 -0.25 4.65 -1.28
N SER A 132 1.06 4.73 -1.50
CA SER A 132 1.90 5.82 -0.98
C SER A 132 1.45 7.18 -1.50
N GLY A 133 1.06 7.28 -2.77
CA GLY A 133 0.51 8.49 -3.37
C GLY A 133 -0.82 8.93 -2.74
N ALA A 134 -1.68 7.97 -2.37
CA ALA A 134 -2.91 8.25 -1.63
C ALA A 134 -2.59 8.79 -0.22
N PHE A 135 -1.64 8.19 0.49
CA PHE A 135 -1.24 8.67 1.83
C PHE A 135 -0.63 10.06 1.78
N LEU A 136 0.22 10.34 0.78
CA LEU A 136 0.77 11.68 0.56
C LEU A 136 -0.30 12.72 0.22
N LEU A 137 -1.32 12.35 -0.54
CA LEU A 137 -2.46 13.23 -0.81
C LEU A 137 -3.23 13.51 0.49
N CYS A 138 -3.54 12.49 1.27
CA CYS A 138 -4.20 12.65 2.57
C CYS A 138 -3.38 13.55 3.51
N ALA A 139 -2.05 13.39 3.53
CA ALA A 139 -1.17 14.25 4.32
C ALA A 139 -1.20 15.71 3.84
N LYS A 140 -1.09 15.94 2.53
CA LYS A 140 -1.18 17.28 1.93
C LYS A 140 -2.51 17.98 2.23
N MET A 141 -3.59 17.20 2.29
CA MET A 141 -4.94 17.68 2.58
C MET A 141 -5.26 17.68 4.09
N GLU A 142 -4.30 17.35 4.95
CA GLU A 142 -4.48 17.19 6.42
C GLU A 142 -5.71 16.34 6.78
N SER A 143 -5.93 15.29 5.99
CA SER A 143 -7.16 14.50 6.04
C SER A 143 -7.20 13.56 7.24
N LYS A 144 -8.41 13.38 7.77
CA LYS A 144 -8.74 12.43 8.83
C LYS A 144 -9.63 11.33 8.25
N VAL A 145 -9.12 10.10 8.19
CA VAL A 145 -9.76 9.01 7.44
C VAL A 145 -9.94 7.78 8.31
N ARG A 146 -11.11 7.13 8.23
CA ARG A 146 -11.40 5.88 8.95
C ARG A 146 -10.78 4.67 8.26
N CYS A 147 -9.45 4.66 8.12
CA CYS A 147 -8.69 3.67 7.34
C CYS A 147 -8.99 2.23 7.75
N LYS A 148 -8.97 1.93 9.06
CA LYS A 148 -9.31 0.61 9.60
C LYS A 148 -10.68 0.12 9.13
N GLY A 149 -11.72 0.94 9.32
CA GLY A 149 -13.09 0.58 8.94
C GLY A 149 -13.25 0.38 7.43
N MET A 150 -12.67 1.28 6.62
CA MET A 150 -12.68 1.15 5.17
C MET A 150 -11.97 -0.12 4.68
N PHE A 151 -10.86 -0.48 5.33
CA PHE A 151 -10.11 -1.69 4.99
C PHE A 151 -10.89 -2.96 5.36
N GLU A 152 -11.44 -3.03 6.57
CA GLU A 152 -12.29 -4.15 7.01
C GLU A 152 -13.52 -4.35 6.12
N GLU A 153 -14.20 -3.26 5.74
CA GLU A 153 -15.35 -3.32 4.82
C GLU A 153 -14.93 -3.85 3.44
N SER A 154 -13.78 -3.38 2.94
CA SER A 154 -13.22 -3.87 1.68
C SER A 154 -12.89 -5.37 1.73
N LEU A 155 -12.29 -5.86 2.82
CA LEU A 155 -11.99 -7.28 3.00
C LEU A 155 -13.26 -8.13 3.00
N LYS A 156 -14.29 -7.72 3.76
CA LYS A 156 -15.59 -8.42 3.82
C LYS A 156 -16.27 -8.46 2.47
N LYS A 157 -16.34 -7.32 1.77
CA LYS A 157 -16.99 -7.21 0.46
C LYS A 157 -16.37 -8.12 -0.60
N ASN A 158 -15.06 -8.38 -0.48
CA ASN A 158 -14.32 -9.19 -1.44
C ASN A 158 -14.04 -10.63 -0.94
N GLY A 159 -14.65 -11.06 0.16
CA GLY A 159 -14.57 -12.44 0.66
C GLY A 159 -13.22 -12.83 1.27
N PHE A 160 -12.45 -11.87 1.79
CA PHE A 160 -11.19 -12.12 2.51
C PHE A 160 -11.36 -12.19 4.04
N MET A 161 -12.57 -11.91 4.54
CA MET A 161 -12.95 -11.92 5.95
C MET A 161 -14.40 -12.36 6.12
#